data_AF-A0A7R9L8A0-F1
#
_entry.id   AF-A0A7R9L8A0-F1
#
_cell.length_a   1.000
_cell.length_b   1.000
_cell.length_c   1.000
_cell.angle_alpha   90.00
_cell.angle_beta   90.00
_cell.angle_gamma   90.00
#
_symmetry.space_group_name_H-M   'P 1'
#
loop_
_entity.id
_entity.type
_entity.pdbx_description
1 polymer ?
#
loop_
_entity_poly.entity_id
_entity_poly.type
_entity_poly.pdbx_seq_one_letter_code
_entity_poly.pdbx_strand_id
1 'polypeptide(L)'
;MHGLNVPIRKKDNIPATGGAIGSVGYGGSGSGDTGFPYECKVCPFVEAVFQRESARTNTAEGTKPTWNETFSLKFKAPESDNLCSSLAKISDCIYLNLFDEVILDSGETITSDGQKVIHKRTERRWLGSLKIPFSTLYLNSKIEGTFSLSTPLVLLGYEYDNKSYLLGSDTTTKNTSKQTYLTLFVTIDPSLQSPEPLVIKCDTVESESLELYAKKWQNKLKQEFPNRSIKTLAVNMEAKSVLVCRYLRPLKPPEDFLVNFNVTNDIMARLARFVSLIPKVPDSVALPGVCDIWCACDQFLDMMLGGE
;
A
#
# COMPACT_ATOMS: atom_id res chain seq x y z
N MET A 1 4.57 5.47 -14.09
CA MET A 1 3.97 4.34 -13.35
C MET A 1 4.03 3.07 -14.20
N HIS A 2 4.28 1.90 -13.60
CA HIS A 2 4.39 0.61 -14.29
C HIS A 2 3.73 -0.51 -13.47
N GLY A 3 2.96 -1.38 -14.11
CA GLY A 3 2.28 -2.52 -13.48
C GLY A 3 2.99 -3.83 -13.77
N LEU A 4 2.99 -4.75 -12.80
CA LEU A 4 3.58 -6.08 -12.94
C LEU A 4 2.57 -7.15 -12.51
N ASN A 5 2.50 -8.22 -13.30
CA ASN A 5 1.64 -9.38 -13.03
C ASN A 5 0.16 -8.98 -12.84
N VAL A 6 -0.36 -8.17 -13.76
CA VAL A 6 -1.79 -7.82 -13.80
C VAL A 6 -2.58 -9.05 -14.27
N PRO A 7 -3.66 -9.46 -13.59
CA PRO A 7 -4.43 -10.64 -13.98
C PRO A 7 -5.19 -10.40 -15.30
N ILE A 8 -5.32 -11.44 -16.11
CA ILE A 8 -5.96 -11.44 -17.44
C ILE A 8 -7.37 -11.98 -17.38
N ARG A 9 -8.25 -11.53 -18.27
CA ARG A 9 -9.60 -12.09 -18.42
C ARG A 9 -9.50 -13.57 -18.83
N LYS A 10 -10.30 -14.43 -18.20
CA LYS A 10 -10.52 -15.81 -18.66
C LYS A 10 -11.13 -15.80 -20.05
N LYS A 11 -10.86 -16.83 -20.86
CA LYS A 11 -11.32 -16.93 -22.27
C LYS A 11 -12.82 -16.67 -22.44
N ASP A 12 -13.65 -17.14 -21.50
CA ASP A 12 -15.11 -16.97 -21.55
C ASP A 12 -15.60 -15.54 -21.22
N ASN A 13 -14.71 -14.67 -20.75
CA ASN A 13 -15.00 -13.28 -20.35
C ASN A 13 -14.32 -12.23 -21.23
N ILE A 14 -13.74 -12.63 -22.35
CA ILE A 14 -13.25 -11.71 -23.37
C ILE A 14 -14.48 -11.26 -24.19
N PRO A 15 -14.76 -9.94 -24.30
CA PRO A 15 -15.84 -9.47 -25.15
C PRO A 15 -15.57 -9.89 -26.59
N ALA A 16 -16.56 -10.46 -27.27
CA ALA A 16 -16.49 -10.68 -28.70
C ALA A 16 -16.43 -9.30 -29.39
N THR A 17 -15.24 -8.79 -29.68
CA THR A 17 -15.11 -7.60 -30.53
C THR A 17 -15.62 -7.94 -31.92
N GLY A 18 -16.82 -7.44 -32.26
CA GLY A 18 -17.37 -7.53 -33.60
C GLY A 18 -16.67 -6.57 -34.57
N GLY A 19 -16.22 -7.08 -35.71
CA GLY A 19 -16.05 -6.30 -36.94
C GLY A 19 -14.71 -5.59 -37.12
N ALA A 20 -13.92 -6.11 -38.06
CA ALA A 20 -12.72 -5.50 -38.62
C ALA A 20 -12.96 -4.06 -39.11
N ILE A 21 -12.12 -3.12 -38.67
CA ILE A 21 -11.90 -1.87 -39.40
C ILE A 21 -10.95 -2.22 -40.55
N GLY A 22 -11.46 -2.15 -41.78
CA GLY A 22 -10.74 -2.53 -42.99
C GLY A 22 -9.44 -1.75 -43.16
N SER A 23 -8.32 -2.46 -43.29
CA SER A 23 -7.14 -1.90 -43.92
C SER A 23 -7.32 -1.97 -45.44
N VAL A 24 -7.13 -0.83 -46.09
CA VAL A 24 -7.08 -0.70 -47.54
C VAL A 24 -5.90 -1.52 -48.05
N GLY A 25 -6.19 -2.52 -48.88
CA GLY A 25 -5.19 -3.44 -49.42
C GLY A 25 -4.27 -2.77 -50.44
N TYR A 26 -2.97 -2.99 -50.27
CA TYR A 26 -2.02 -3.05 -51.38
C TYR A 26 -1.61 -4.51 -51.55
N GLY A 27 -1.83 -5.03 -52.77
CA GLY A 27 -1.61 -6.43 -53.11
C GLY A 27 -0.14 -6.83 -53.02
N GLY A 28 0.09 -8.01 -52.45
CA GLY A 28 1.39 -8.67 -52.40
C GLY A 28 1.19 -10.14 -52.04
N SER A 29 1.12 -10.98 -53.05
CA SER A 29 1.09 -12.44 -52.95
C SER A 29 2.36 -12.97 -52.27
N GLY A 30 2.20 -13.56 -51.08
CA GLY A 30 3.25 -14.22 -50.33
C GLY A 30 2.65 -15.15 -49.28
N SER A 31 2.98 -16.43 -49.40
CA SER A 31 2.43 -17.54 -48.63
C SER A 31 2.82 -17.50 -47.15
N GLY A 32 1.84 -17.73 -46.27
CA GLY A 32 2.05 -18.34 -44.95
C GLY A 32 2.51 -17.41 -43.83
N ASP A 33 1.59 -16.63 -43.26
CA ASP A 33 1.58 -16.38 -41.81
C ASP A 33 0.13 -16.09 -41.39
N THR A 34 -0.51 -17.05 -40.71
CA THR A 34 -1.81 -16.84 -40.08
C THR A 34 -1.58 -15.95 -38.87
N GLY A 35 -1.64 -14.64 -39.07
CA GLY A 35 -1.62 -13.64 -38.00
C GLY A 35 -2.75 -13.93 -37.02
N PHE A 36 -2.42 -14.55 -35.89
CA PHE A 36 -3.32 -14.56 -34.74
C PHE A 36 -3.53 -13.10 -34.32
N PRO A 37 -4.77 -12.58 -34.27
CA PRO A 37 -4.99 -11.29 -33.65
C PRO A 37 -4.53 -11.41 -32.19
N TYR A 38 -3.60 -10.54 -31.78
CA TYR A 38 -3.24 -10.39 -30.37
C TYR A 38 -4.47 -9.90 -29.64
N GLU A 39 -5.30 -10.82 -29.17
CA GLU A 39 -6.49 -10.52 -28.39
C GLU A 39 -6.01 -9.96 -27.04
N CYS A 40 -6.10 -8.65 -26.88
CA CYS A 40 -5.68 -7.97 -25.66
C CYS A 40 -6.56 -8.46 -24.49
N LYS A 41 -5.99 -9.32 -23.63
CA LYS A 41 -6.74 -9.99 -22.57
C LYS A 41 -7.05 -9.11 -21.37
N VAL A 42 -6.44 -7.93 -21.28
CA VAL A 42 -6.65 -6.96 -20.20
C VAL A 42 -6.15 -5.59 -20.65
N CYS A 43 -6.92 -4.55 -20.37
CA CYS A 43 -6.62 -3.17 -20.69
C CYS A 43 -6.61 -2.35 -19.38
N PRO A 44 -5.54 -2.47 -18.56
CA PRO A 44 -5.51 -1.83 -17.27
C PRO A 44 -5.26 -0.31 -17.30
N PHE A 45 -5.88 0.40 -16.37
CA PHE A 45 -5.58 1.78 -16.01
C PHE A 45 -5.56 1.96 -14.49
N VAL A 46 -4.89 3.00 -14.02
CA VAL A 46 -4.83 3.34 -12.59
C VAL A 46 -5.62 4.61 -12.34
N GLU A 47 -6.46 4.59 -11.31
CA GLU A 47 -7.17 5.74 -10.78
C GLU A 47 -6.62 6.08 -9.40
N ALA A 48 -6.19 7.33 -9.23
CA ALA A 48 -5.81 7.89 -7.95
C ALA A 48 -6.95 8.70 -7.36
N VAL A 49 -7.23 8.52 -6.08
CA VAL A 49 -8.29 9.24 -5.35
C VAL A 49 -7.72 9.82 -4.07
N PHE A 50 -7.96 11.12 -3.85
CA PHE A 50 -7.56 11.84 -2.65
C PHE A 50 -8.51 13.01 -2.40
N GLN A 51 -9.02 13.16 -1.17
CA GLN A 51 -9.95 14.25 -0.79
C GLN A 51 -11.14 14.46 -1.76
N ARG A 52 -11.74 13.37 -2.25
CA ARG A 52 -12.83 13.34 -3.25
C ARG A 52 -12.44 13.83 -4.65
N GLU A 53 -11.19 14.23 -4.88
CA GLU A 53 -10.65 14.41 -6.22
C GLU A 53 -10.13 13.08 -6.74
N SER A 54 -10.32 12.83 -8.03
CA SER A 54 -9.87 11.63 -8.71
C SER A 54 -9.18 11.99 -10.02
N ALA A 55 -8.08 11.32 -10.31
CA ALA A 55 -7.39 11.39 -11.60
C ALA A 55 -7.11 9.96 -12.07
N ARG A 56 -7.12 9.73 -13.39
CA ARG A 56 -6.81 8.42 -13.97
C ARG A 56 -5.74 8.53 -15.03
N THR A 57 -4.99 7.45 -15.21
CA THR A 57 -4.13 7.27 -16.38
C THR A 57 -4.96 6.95 -17.62
N ASN A 58 -4.32 7.00 -18.78
CA ASN A 58 -4.83 6.28 -19.96
C ASN A 58 -4.78 4.78 -19.74
N THR A 59 -5.47 4.08 -20.62
CA THR A 59 -5.52 2.62 -20.65
C THR A 59 -4.28 2.08 -21.37
N ALA A 60 -3.63 1.08 -20.80
CA ALA A 60 -2.51 0.37 -21.42
C ALA A 60 -2.88 -1.10 -21.61
N GLU A 61 -2.19 -1.81 -22.49
CA GLU A 61 -2.52 -3.21 -22.82
C GLU A 61 -1.59 -4.21 -22.14
N GLY A 62 -2.16 -5.36 -21.72
CA GLY A 62 -1.41 -6.53 -21.26
C GLY A 62 -1.10 -6.60 -19.76
N THR A 63 -0.37 -7.65 -19.38
CA THR A 63 -0.09 -8.02 -17.97
C THR A 63 1.00 -7.17 -17.30
N LYS A 64 1.76 -6.42 -18.10
CA LYS A 64 2.89 -5.57 -17.66
C LYS A 64 2.75 -4.16 -18.25
N PRO A 65 1.66 -3.43 -17.92
CA PRO A 65 1.36 -2.14 -18.53
C PRO A 65 2.39 -1.08 -18.11
N THR A 66 2.72 -0.20 -19.05
CA THR A 66 3.56 0.98 -18.80
C THR A 66 2.78 2.21 -19.24
N TRP A 67 2.38 3.05 -18.27
CA TRP A 67 1.57 4.23 -18.55
C TRP A 67 2.42 5.47 -18.82
N ASN A 68 3.59 5.61 -18.17
CA ASN A 68 4.47 6.78 -18.30
C ASN A 68 3.78 8.15 -18.15
N GLU A 69 2.72 8.21 -17.35
CA GLU A 69 1.95 9.42 -17.10
C GLU A 69 2.17 9.98 -15.70
N THR A 70 1.99 11.29 -15.58
CA THR A 70 2.01 12.07 -14.35
C THR A 70 0.69 12.83 -14.24
N PHE A 71 0.05 12.76 -13.08
CA PHE A 71 -1.15 13.54 -12.77
C PHE A 71 -1.00 14.17 -11.38
N SER A 72 -1.67 15.30 -11.18
CA SER A 72 -1.64 16.05 -9.92
C SER A 72 -3.04 16.13 -9.33
N LEU A 73 -3.17 15.81 -8.04
CA LEU A 73 -4.40 15.98 -7.27
C LEU A 73 -4.24 17.20 -6.36
N LYS A 74 -5.26 18.05 -6.26
CA LYS A 74 -5.16 19.24 -5.41
C LYS A 74 -5.33 18.82 -3.95
N PHE A 75 -4.45 19.33 -3.11
CA PHE A 75 -4.55 19.18 -1.68
C PHE A 75 -5.24 20.42 -1.08
N LYS A 76 -6.30 20.19 -0.32
CA LYS A 76 -7.01 21.21 0.45
C LYS A 76 -6.68 21.01 1.93
N ALA A 77 -5.91 21.94 2.50
CA ALA A 77 -5.61 21.95 3.92
C ALA A 77 -6.87 22.33 4.72
N PRO A 78 -7.05 21.79 5.95
CA PRO A 78 -8.07 22.30 6.87
C PRO A 78 -7.83 23.78 7.18
N GLU A 79 -8.88 24.61 7.10
CA GLU A 79 -8.84 26.04 7.45
C GLU A 79 -8.46 26.19 8.93
N SER A 80 -7.19 26.44 9.22
CA SER A 80 -6.69 26.68 10.57
C SER A 80 -5.39 27.50 10.52
N ASP A 81 -5.20 28.36 11.51
CA ASP A 81 -4.15 29.39 11.53
C ASP A 81 -2.70 28.85 11.55
N ASN A 82 -2.50 27.53 11.75
CA ASN A 82 -1.19 26.88 11.78
C ASN A 82 -1.15 25.62 10.89
N LEU A 83 -0.85 25.82 9.60
CA LEU A 83 -0.76 24.78 8.57
C LEU A 83 0.07 23.56 9.02
N CYS A 84 1.28 23.74 9.57
CA CYS A 84 2.14 22.62 9.98
C CYS A 84 1.53 21.73 11.07
N SER A 85 0.90 22.33 12.08
CA SER A 85 0.28 21.57 13.18
C SER A 85 -0.98 20.83 12.76
N SER A 86 -1.66 21.34 11.74
CA SER A 86 -2.88 20.75 11.19
C SER A 86 -2.58 19.68 10.15
N LEU A 87 -1.51 19.83 9.37
CA LEU A 87 -1.01 18.83 8.40
C LEU A 87 -0.67 17.50 9.07
N ALA A 88 -0.02 17.54 10.24
CA ALA A 88 0.29 16.34 11.01
C ALA A 88 -0.95 15.60 11.53
N LYS A 89 -2.11 16.27 11.61
CA LYS A 89 -3.38 15.70 12.10
C LYS A 89 -4.27 15.16 10.98
N ILE A 90 -3.84 15.27 9.72
CA ILE A 90 -4.61 14.78 8.58
C ILE A 90 -4.52 13.26 8.53
N SER A 91 -5.67 12.60 8.67
CA SER A 91 -5.83 11.15 8.55
C SER A 91 -6.25 10.71 7.14
N ASP A 92 -6.27 11.64 6.17
CA ASP A 92 -6.60 11.33 4.78
C ASP A 92 -5.63 10.32 4.16
N CYS A 93 -6.16 9.50 3.27
CA CYS A 93 -5.39 8.50 2.54
C CYS A 93 -5.50 8.73 1.04
N ILE A 94 -4.39 8.50 0.35
CA ILE A 94 -4.31 8.42 -1.10
C ILE A 94 -4.63 6.97 -1.49
N TYR A 95 -5.63 6.79 -2.32
CA TYR A 95 -6.01 5.48 -2.86
C TYR A 95 -5.58 5.39 -4.31
N LEU A 96 -4.93 4.29 -4.67
CA LEU A 96 -4.56 3.97 -6.04
C LEU A 96 -5.25 2.66 -6.41
N ASN A 97 -6.24 2.76 -7.30
CA ASN A 97 -7.06 1.64 -7.74
C ASN A 97 -6.65 1.22 -9.13
N LEU A 98 -6.34 -0.06 -9.30
CA LEU A 98 -6.09 -0.68 -10.59
C LEU A 98 -7.41 -1.22 -11.12
N PHE A 99 -7.80 -0.76 -12.30
CA PHE A 99 -8.98 -1.24 -13.01
C PHE A 99 -8.58 -1.83 -14.35
N ASP A 100 -9.45 -2.69 -14.87
CA ASP A 100 -9.47 -3.15 -16.24
C ASP A 100 -10.64 -2.49 -16.99
N GLU A 101 -10.35 -1.88 -18.14
CA GLU A 101 -11.35 -1.24 -19.00
C GLU A 101 -11.87 -2.23 -20.04
N VAL A 102 -13.16 -2.54 -19.98
CA VAL A 102 -13.83 -3.51 -20.86
C VAL A 102 -14.84 -2.79 -21.73
N ILE A 103 -14.72 -2.89 -23.05
CA ILE A 103 -15.69 -2.34 -23.99
C ILE A 103 -16.64 -3.48 -24.39
N LEU A 104 -17.93 -3.30 -24.10
CA LEU A 104 -19.01 -4.23 -24.45
C LEU A 104 -19.85 -3.65 -25.57
N ASP A 105 -20.08 -4.44 -26.62
CA ASP A 105 -21.02 -4.09 -27.68
C ASP A 105 -22.46 -4.35 -27.19
N SER A 106 -23.20 -3.27 -26.93
CA SER A 106 -24.61 -3.28 -26.52
C SER A 106 -25.54 -3.34 -27.73
N GLY A 107 -25.45 -4.42 -28.51
CA GLY A 107 -26.34 -4.70 -29.64
C GLY A 107 -26.27 -3.70 -30.81
N GLU A 108 -26.77 -4.14 -31.97
CA GLU A 108 -26.96 -3.29 -33.15
C GLU A 108 -28.40 -2.75 -33.13
N THR A 109 -28.58 -1.43 -33.15
CA THR A 109 -29.89 -0.84 -33.47
C THR A 109 -29.83 -0.27 -34.88
N ILE A 110 -30.86 -0.58 -35.67
CA ILE A 110 -31.02 0.00 -37.01
C ILE A 110 -31.91 1.22 -36.82
N THR A 111 -31.39 2.41 -37.12
CA THR A 111 -32.20 3.64 -37.10
C THR A 111 -33.24 3.60 -38.23
N SER A 112 -34.27 4.44 -38.14
CA SER A 112 -35.33 4.57 -39.16
C SER A 112 -34.79 4.82 -40.58
N ASP A 113 -33.55 5.32 -40.69
CA ASP A 113 -32.88 5.70 -41.93
C ASP A 113 -31.96 4.57 -42.47
N GLY A 114 -32.04 3.37 -41.89
CA GLY A 114 -31.28 2.19 -42.33
C GLY A 114 -29.80 2.20 -41.90
N GLN A 115 -29.38 3.13 -41.06
CA GLN A 115 -28.01 3.18 -40.53
C GLN A 115 -27.89 2.26 -39.31
N LYS A 116 -26.84 1.43 -39.31
CA LYS A 116 -26.48 0.59 -38.17
C LYS A 116 -25.74 1.43 -37.13
N VAL A 117 -26.33 1.61 -35.95
CA VAL A 117 -25.68 2.25 -34.81
C VAL A 117 -25.26 1.16 -33.82
N ILE A 118 -23.95 1.03 -33.63
CA ILE A 118 -23.36 0.12 -32.64
C ILE A 118 -23.24 0.91 -31.34
N HIS A 119 -24.01 0.52 -30.32
CA HIS A 119 -23.84 1.10 -28.99
C HIS A 119 -22.70 0.39 -28.27
N LYS A 120 -21.62 1.09 -27.97
CA LYS A 120 -20.52 0.57 -27.14
C LYS A 120 -20.67 1.06 -25.71
N ARG A 121 -20.62 0.14 -24.74
CA ARG A 121 -20.64 0.44 -23.30
C ARG A 121 -19.29 0.11 -22.70
N THR A 122 -18.68 1.08 -22.04
CA THR A 122 -17.42 0.87 -21.31
C THR A 122 -17.71 0.51 -19.85
N GLU A 123 -17.19 -0.63 -19.41
CA GLU A 123 -17.19 -1.07 -18.02
C GLU A 123 -15.80 -0.96 -17.40
N ARG A 124 -15.76 -0.71 -16.09
CA ARG A 124 -14.54 -0.65 -15.29
C ARG A 124 -14.58 -1.78 -14.27
N ARG A 125 -13.66 -2.73 -14.35
CA ARG A 125 -13.59 -3.89 -13.44
C ARG A 125 -12.40 -3.73 -12.51
N TRP A 126 -12.65 -3.69 -11.21
CA TRP A 126 -11.60 -3.46 -10.20
C TRP A 126 -10.72 -4.71 -10.03
N LEU A 127 -9.40 -4.53 -10.04
CA LEU A 127 -8.41 -5.60 -9.91
C LEU A 127 -7.62 -5.55 -8.59
N GLY A 128 -7.47 -4.37 -7.99
CA GLY A 128 -6.78 -4.21 -6.72
C GLY A 128 -6.61 -2.75 -6.32
N SER A 129 -6.21 -2.53 -5.07
CA SER A 129 -5.97 -1.19 -4.51
C SER A 129 -4.69 -1.12 -3.70
N LEU A 130 -4.08 0.06 -3.70
CA LEU A 130 -3.00 0.46 -2.80
C LEU A 130 -3.46 1.68 -2.00
N LYS A 131 -3.29 1.63 -0.69
CA LYS A 131 -3.63 2.70 0.25
C LYS A 131 -2.35 3.28 0.82
N ILE A 132 -2.15 4.58 0.65
CA ILE A 132 -1.00 5.32 1.17
C ILE A 132 -1.53 6.44 2.08
N PRO A 133 -1.30 6.37 3.40
CA PRO A 133 -1.64 7.48 4.31
C PRO A 133 -0.92 8.77 3.91
N PHE A 134 -1.61 9.91 3.95
CA PHE A 134 -1.00 11.20 3.62
C PHE A 134 0.17 11.54 4.56
N SER A 135 0.08 11.14 5.83
CA SER A 135 1.17 11.29 6.82
C SER A 135 2.47 10.65 6.35
N THR A 136 2.42 9.47 5.71
CA THR A 136 3.59 8.80 5.15
C THR A 136 4.24 9.63 4.04
N LEU A 137 3.43 10.23 3.17
CA LEU A 137 3.93 11.09 2.09
C LEU A 137 4.47 12.42 2.65
N TYR A 138 3.81 13.00 3.64
CA TYR A 138 4.22 14.24 4.31
C TYR A 138 5.55 14.10 5.06
N LEU A 139 5.76 12.99 5.77
CA LEU A 139 6.98 12.74 6.54
C LEU A 139 8.19 12.41 5.65
N ASN A 140 7.98 11.72 4.53
CA ASN A 140 9.07 11.29 3.64
C ASN A 140 9.31 12.26 2.47
N SER A 141 8.44 13.24 2.24
CA SER A 141 8.37 14.17 1.09
C SER A 141 8.18 13.52 -0.28
N LYS A 142 8.65 12.29 -0.45
CA LYS A 142 8.55 11.47 -1.66
C LYS A 142 8.40 10.00 -1.31
N ILE A 143 7.65 9.27 -2.15
CA ILE A 143 7.51 7.82 -2.08
C ILE A 143 7.84 7.27 -3.46
N GLU A 144 8.83 6.41 -3.53
CA GLU A 144 9.29 5.77 -4.76
C GLU A 144 9.53 4.29 -4.49
N GLY A 145 8.98 3.43 -5.36
CA GLY A 145 9.22 2.00 -5.24
C GLY A 145 8.15 1.15 -5.93
N THR A 146 8.27 -0.15 -5.70
CA THR A 146 7.34 -1.17 -6.19
C THR A 146 6.54 -1.72 -5.02
N PHE A 147 5.23 -1.50 -5.06
CA PHE A 147 4.30 -1.87 -4.00
C PHE A 147 3.41 -3.01 -4.46
N SER A 148 3.08 -3.93 -3.56
CA SER A 148 2.08 -4.95 -3.87
C SER A 148 0.68 -4.38 -3.69
N LEU A 149 -0.21 -4.71 -4.61
CA LEU A 149 -1.61 -4.32 -4.52
C LEU A 149 -2.36 -5.29 -3.59
N SER A 150 -3.33 -4.74 -2.86
CA SER A 150 -4.36 -5.53 -2.20
C SER A 150 -5.37 -5.95 -3.25
N THR A 151 -5.26 -7.20 -3.69
CA THR A 151 -6.17 -7.84 -4.64
C THR A 151 -7.21 -8.67 -3.89
N PRO A 152 -8.41 -8.90 -4.45
CA PRO A 152 -9.41 -9.74 -3.79
C PRO A 152 -8.96 -11.19 -3.74
N LEU A 153 -9.39 -11.93 -2.71
CA LEU A 153 -9.03 -13.35 -2.53
C LEU A 153 -9.46 -14.23 -3.71
N VAL A 154 -10.56 -13.85 -4.38
CA VAL A 154 -11.08 -14.54 -5.56
C VAL A 154 -11.27 -13.52 -6.69
N LEU A 155 -10.51 -13.71 -7.76
CA LEU A 155 -10.59 -12.93 -8.99
C LEU A 155 -11.63 -13.53 -9.94
N LEU A 156 -12.89 -13.10 -9.82
CA LEU A 156 -13.99 -13.61 -10.65
C LEU A 156 -13.78 -13.23 -12.12
N GLY A 157 -13.67 -14.23 -12.98
CA GLY A 157 -13.48 -14.02 -14.42
C GLY A 157 -12.07 -13.61 -14.84
N TYR A 158 -11.12 -13.56 -13.90
CA TYR A 158 -9.72 -13.28 -14.18
C TYR A 158 -8.82 -14.42 -13.68
N GLU A 159 -7.63 -14.52 -14.26
CA GLU A 159 -6.58 -15.43 -13.84
C GLU A 159 -5.20 -14.81 -14.04
N TYR A 160 -4.22 -15.21 -13.24
CA TYR A 160 -2.84 -14.80 -13.46
C TYR A 160 -2.24 -15.59 -14.62
N ASP A 161 -1.52 -14.92 -15.51
CA ASP A 161 -0.90 -15.59 -16.65
C ASP A 161 0.23 -16.53 -16.18
N ASN A 162 0.00 -17.82 -16.44
CA ASN A 162 0.92 -18.90 -16.11
C ASN A 162 2.26 -18.84 -16.88
N LYS A 163 2.41 -17.93 -17.83
CA LYS A 163 3.63 -17.78 -18.65
C LYS A 163 4.55 -16.66 -18.16
N SER A 164 4.04 -15.75 -17.32
CA SER A 164 4.74 -14.51 -16.95
C SER A 164 5.86 -14.68 -15.91
N TYR A 165 5.90 -15.82 -15.21
CA TYR A 165 6.84 -16.12 -14.12
C TYR A 165 8.05 -16.97 -14.54
N LEU A 166 8.17 -17.38 -15.80
CA LEU A 166 9.24 -18.28 -16.25
C LEU A 166 10.55 -17.56 -16.64
N LEU A 167 10.72 -16.28 -16.31
CA LEU A 167 11.99 -15.60 -16.53
C LEU A 167 12.75 -15.45 -15.19
N GLY A 168 13.48 -16.50 -14.81
CA GLY A 168 14.66 -16.37 -13.96
C GLY A 168 14.62 -16.89 -12.51
N SER A 169 13.80 -17.89 -12.16
CA SER A 169 13.91 -18.52 -10.83
C SER A 169 13.96 -20.03 -10.92
N ASP A 170 15.06 -20.59 -10.38
CA ASP A 170 15.32 -22.01 -10.22
C ASP A 170 14.12 -22.75 -9.61
N THR A 171 13.88 -23.93 -10.16
CA THR A 171 12.77 -24.82 -9.87
C THR A 171 12.82 -25.40 -8.45
N THR A 172 12.51 -24.63 -7.40
CA THR A 172 12.28 -25.20 -6.05
C THR A 172 11.22 -24.48 -5.19
N THR A 173 10.61 -23.38 -5.62
CA THR A 173 9.59 -22.64 -4.83
C THR A 173 8.27 -22.46 -5.59
N LYS A 174 7.50 -23.55 -5.76
CA LYS A 174 6.19 -23.55 -6.45
C LYS A 174 5.06 -22.79 -5.75
N ASN A 175 5.34 -21.96 -4.73
CA ASN A 175 4.33 -21.26 -3.92
C ASN A 175 4.67 -19.79 -3.65
N THR A 176 5.28 -19.09 -4.60
CA THR A 176 5.40 -17.62 -4.52
C THR A 176 4.06 -16.99 -4.92
N SER A 177 3.48 -16.21 -4.02
CA SER A 177 2.13 -15.64 -4.10
C SER A 177 1.83 -14.97 -5.45
N LYS A 178 0.70 -15.34 -6.07
CA LYS A 178 0.15 -14.68 -7.26
C LYS A 178 -0.31 -13.26 -6.87
N GLN A 179 0.59 -12.29 -6.92
CA GLN A 179 0.31 -10.93 -6.52
C GLN A 179 0.62 -9.94 -7.64
N THR A 180 -0.19 -8.89 -7.74
CA THR A 180 -0.01 -7.78 -8.68
C THR A 180 0.79 -6.69 -8.00
N TYR A 181 1.74 -6.08 -8.71
CA TYR A 181 2.57 -5.01 -8.19
C TYR A 181 2.44 -3.74 -9.03
N LEU A 182 2.65 -2.60 -8.38
CA LEU A 182 2.62 -1.28 -8.98
C LEU A 182 3.89 -0.51 -8.61
N THR A 183 4.66 -0.13 -9.61
CA THR A 183 5.81 0.77 -9.49
C THR A 183 5.38 2.20 -9.74
N LEU A 184 5.61 3.07 -8.76
CA LEU A 184 5.15 4.45 -8.77
C LEU A 184 6.14 5.41 -8.08
N PHE A 185 5.94 6.68 -8.38
CA PHE A 185 6.60 7.81 -7.76
C PHE A 185 5.53 8.83 -7.36
N VAL A 186 5.49 9.22 -6.10
CA VAL A 186 4.51 10.18 -5.54
C VAL A 186 5.25 11.22 -4.71
N THR A 187 4.92 12.49 -4.91
CA THR A 187 5.55 13.64 -4.25
C THR A 187 4.53 14.73 -3.95
N ILE A 188 4.86 15.61 -3.00
CA ILE A 188 4.10 16.83 -2.70
C ILE A 188 4.79 18.03 -3.36
N ASP A 189 4.02 18.86 -4.06
CA ASP A 189 4.51 20.08 -4.71
C ASP A 189 3.60 21.28 -4.34
N PRO A 190 4.13 22.35 -3.72
CA PRO A 190 5.50 22.51 -3.23
C PRO A 190 5.80 21.61 -2.03
N SER A 191 7.08 21.27 -1.81
CA SER A 191 7.48 20.46 -0.65
C SER A 191 7.05 21.14 0.65
N LEU A 192 6.29 20.44 1.48
CA LEU A 192 5.88 20.93 2.79
C LEU A 192 7.03 20.78 3.78
N GLN A 193 7.15 21.74 4.69
CA GLN A 193 8.14 21.66 5.77
C GLN A 193 7.77 20.49 6.70
N SER A 194 8.73 19.60 6.95
CA SER A 194 8.55 18.53 7.93
C SER A 194 8.33 19.15 9.32
N PRO A 195 7.45 18.56 10.15
CA PRO A 195 7.23 19.08 11.49
C PRO A 195 8.54 18.98 12.28
N GLU A 196 8.91 20.07 12.97
CA GLU A 196 10.07 20.05 13.85
C GLU A 196 9.81 19.02 14.97
N PRO A 197 10.75 18.10 15.25
CA PRO A 197 10.55 17.13 16.31
C PRO A 197 10.42 17.88 17.63
N LEU A 198 9.25 17.82 18.23
CA LEU A 198 9.00 18.46 19.52
C LEU A 198 9.87 17.77 20.57
N VAL A 199 10.93 18.45 20.98
CA VAL A 199 11.79 17.99 22.09
C VAL A 199 11.05 18.30 23.39
N ILE A 200 10.19 17.38 23.81
CA ILE A 200 9.54 17.48 25.11
C ILE A 200 10.60 17.21 26.18
N LYS A 201 10.92 18.25 26.95
CA LYS A 201 11.75 18.11 28.15
C LYS A 201 10.86 17.61 29.28
N CYS A 202 10.93 16.32 29.55
CA CYS A 202 10.24 15.68 30.66
C CYS A 202 11.20 15.43 31.82
N ASP A 203 10.73 15.58 33.05
CA ASP A 203 11.49 15.24 34.24
C ASP A 203 11.87 13.75 34.25
N THR A 204 13.10 13.43 34.64
CA THR A 204 13.61 12.05 34.63
C THR A 204 13.30 11.36 35.95
N VAL A 205 12.90 10.08 35.90
CA VAL A 205 12.76 9.22 37.10
C VAL A 205 14.11 8.66 37.56
N GLU A 206 15.09 8.66 36.67
CA GLU A 206 16.41 8.08 36.89
C GLU A 206 17.30 9.00 37.73
N SER A 207 18.37 8.44 38.31
CA SER A 207 19.36 9.23 39.02
C SER A 207 20.12 10.18 38.09
N GLU A 208 20.53 11.33 38.60
CA GLU A 208 21.31 12.33 37.85
C GLU A 208 22.58 11.73 37.21
N SER A 209 23.24 10.81 37.91
CA SER A 209 24.41 10.08 37.41
C SER A 209 24.11 9.23 36.18
N LEU A 210 22.97 8.53 36.17
CA LEU A 210 22.53 7.69 35.05
C LEU A 210 22.07 8.54 33.88
N GLU A 211 21.37 9.64 34.13
CA GLU A 211 20.95 10.58 33.10
C GLU A 211 22.16 11.18 32.37
N LEU A 212 23.16 11.64 33.13
CA LEU A 212 24.39 12.19 32.57
C LEU A 212 25.14 11.14 31.74
N TYR A 213 25.24 9.90 32.24
CA TYR A 213 25.86 8.80 31.51
C TYR A 213 25.12 8.50 30.20
N ALA A 214 23.79 8.41 30.25
CA ALA A 214 22.95 8.14 29.09
C ALA A 214 23.10 9.23 28.02
N LYS A 215 23.12 10.52 28.42
CA LYS A 215 23.37 11.65 27.51
C LYS A 215 24.76 11.59 26.88
N LYS A 216 25.81 11.33 27.68
CA LYS A 216 27.19 11.18 27.18
C LYS A 216 27.31 10.02 26.19
N TRP A 217 26.71 8.88 26.53
CA TRP A 217 26.71 7.68 25.69
C TRP A 217 25.96 7.91 24.37
N GLN A 218 24.78 8.53 24.42
CA GLN A 218 24.01 8.89 23.23
C GLN A 218 24.80 9.83 22.30
N ASN A 219 25.43 10.86 22.86
CA ASN A 219 26.21 11.81 22.07
C ASN A 219 27.44 11.15 21.43
N LYS A 220 28.14 10.27 22.15
CA LYS A 220 29.24 9.49 21.61
C LYS A 220 28.79 8.65 20.41
N LEU A 221 27.69 7.92 20.55
CA LEU A 221 27.19 7.06 19.46
C LEU A 221 26.62 7.85 18.28
N LYS A 222 26.03 9.02 18.51
CA LYS A 222 25.59 9.91 17.41
C LYS A 222 26.77 10.42 16.58
N GLN A 223 27.91 10.68 17.22
CA GLN A 223 29.14 11.06 16.51
C GLN A 223 29.71 9.89 15.70
N GLU A 224 29.68 8.68 16.27
CA GLU A 224 30.19 7.47 15.61
C GLU A 224 29.26 6.97 14.49
N PHE A 225 27.95 7.13 14.66
CA PHE A 225 26.91 6.64 13.74
C PHE A 225 25.83 7.70 13.47
N PRO A 226 26.14 8.75 12.67
CA PRO A 226 25.22 9.87 12.43
C PRO A 226 23.92 9.46 11.72
N ASN A 227 23.95 8.39 10.93
CA ASN A 227 22.79 7.90 10.17
C ASN A 227 21.86 6.99 10.99
N ARG A 228 22.15 6.71 12.27
CA ARG A 228 21.34 5.82 13.11
C ARG A 228 20.48 6.64 14.09
N SER A 229 19.21 6.31 14.20
CA SER A 229 18.36 6.83 15.27
C SER A 229 18.74 6.17 16.60
N ILE A 230 19.30 6.96 17.52
CA ILE A 230 19.76 6.49 18.84
C ILE A 230 18.93 7.18 19.92
N LYS A 231 18.11 6.39 20.61
CA LYS A 231 17.24 6.81 21.73
C LYS A 231 17.66 6.06 23.00
N THR A 232 17.96 6.80 24.07
CA THR A 232 18.32 6.24 25.39
C THR A 232 17.20 6.36 26.40
N LEU A 233 16.41 7.43 26.29
CA LEU A 233 15.30 7.77 27.17
C LEU A 233 14.00 7.78 26.38
N ALA A 234 12.93 7.26 26.98
CA ALA A 234 11.58 7.33 26.47
C ALA A 234 10.67 7.99 27.51
N VAL A 235 9.59 8.63 27.06
CA VAL A 235 8.60 9.25 27.93
C VAL A 235 7.57 8.19 28.31
N ASN A 236 7.27 8.05 29.60
CA ASN A 236 6.22 7.16 30.08
C ASN A 236 4.84 7.85 30.08
N MET A 237 3.79 7.11 30.41
CA MET A 237 2.41 7.64 30.53
C MET A 237 2.25 8.76 31.58
N GLU A 238 3.18 8.89 32.52
CA GLU A 238 3.20 9.97 33.53
C GLU A 238 3.95 11.22 33.04
N ALA A 239 4.32 11.29 31.76
CA ALA A 239 5.14 12.35 31.18
C ALA A 239 6.52 12.50 31.84
N LYS A 240 7.13 11.38 32.26
CA LYS A 240 8.50 11.34 32.80
C LYS A 240 9.44 10.57 31.89
N SER A 241 10.70 11.00 31.85
CA SER A 241 11.77 10.32 31.10
C SER A 241 12.28 9.10 31.86
N VAL A 242 12.30 7.94 31.21
CA VAL A 242 12.76 6.65 31.75
C VAL A 242 13.71 5.99 30.76
N LEU A 243 14.71 5.23 31.23
CA LEU A 243 15.61 4.49 30.35
C LEU A 243 14.87 3.44 29.53
N VAL A 244 15.15 3.42 28.22
CA VAL A 244 14.56 2.46 27.26
C VAL A 244 14.80 1.01 27.71
N CYS A 245 15.96 0.71 28.30
CA CYS A 245 16.27 -0.64 28.76
C CYS A 245 15.35 -1.14 29.89
N ARG A 246 14.63 -0.27 30.61
CA ARG A 246 13.65 -0.72 31.62
C ARG A 246 12.42 -1.39 31.02
N TYR A 247 12.10 -1.09 29.76
CA TYR A 247 11.01 -1.71 29.02
C TYR A 247 11.42 -3.03 28.34
N LEU A 248 12.72 -3.33 28.28
CA LEU A 248 13.25 -4.52 27.62
C LEU A 248 13.45 -5.63 28.65
N ARG A 249 12.41 -6.44 28.87
CA ARG A 249 12.46 -7.59 29.78
C ARG A 249 11.84 -8.84 29.13
N PRO A 250 12.46 -10.03 29.29
CA PRO A 250 11.82 -11.28 28.89
C PRO A 250 10.51 -11.50 29.66
N LEU A 251 9.44 -11.74 28.93
CA LEU A 251 8.13 -12.11 29.48
C LEU A 251 7.82 -13.56 29.16
N LYS A 252 7.34 -14.30 30.16
CA LYS A 252 6.87 -15.67 29.96
C LYS A 252 5.46 -15.64 29.35
N PRO A 253 5.15 -16.50 28.37
CA PRO A 253 3.78 -16.63 27.89
C PRO A 253 2.88 -17.17 29.02
N PRO A 254 1.56 -16.86 29.03
CA PRO A 254 0.67 -17.34 30.08
C PRO A 254 0.57 -18.86 30.04
N GLU A 255 0.66 -19.50 31.22
CA GLU A 255 0.80 -20.94 31.35
C GLU A 255 -0.40 -21.71 30.76
N ASP A 256 -1.60 -21.15 30.85
CA ASP A 256 -2.84 -21.71 30.29
C ASP A 256 -2.77 -21.98 28.77
N PHE A 257 -1.94 -21.24 28.04
CA PHE A 257 -1.75 -21.44 26.60
C PHE A 257 -0.71 -22.52 26.28
N LEU A 258 0.07 -22.95 27.26
CA LEU A 258 1.09 -23.99 27.14
C LEU A 258 0.55 -25.38 27.49
N VAL A 259 -0.58 -25.47 28.20
CA VAL A 259 -1.19 -26.73 28.62
C VAL A 259 -1.78 -27.49 27.42
N ASN A 260 -1.61 -28.82 27.41
CA ASN A 260 -2.19 -29.79 26.46
C ASN A 260 -1.56 -29.89 25.06
N PHE A 261 -0.42 -29.25 24.79
CA PHE A 261 0.29 -29.39 23.52
C PHE A 261 1.70 -29.93 23.73
N ASN A 262 2.02 -31.05 23.07
CA ASN A 262 3.37 -31.61 23.04
C ASN A 262 4.20 -31.08 21.86
N VAL A 263 3.54 -30.43 20.88
CA VAL A 263 4.17 -29.95 19.64
C VAL A 263 4.34 -28.43 19.69
N THR A 264 5.59 -27.97 19.57
CA THR A 264 5.96 -26.54 19.63
C THR A 264 5.20 -25.67 18.63
N ASN A 265 4.94 -26.18 17.42
CA ASN A 265 4.26 -25.41 16.37
C ASN A 265 2.81 -25.07 16.72
N ASP A 266 2.09 -25.98 17.39
CA ASP A 266 0.69 -25.76 17.76
C ASP A 266 0.59 -24.72 18.89
N ILE A 267 1.54 -24.76 19.84
CA ILE A 267 1.68 -23.73 20.89
C ILE A 267 1.93 -22.36 20.25
N MET A 268 2.85 -22.28 19.28
CA MET A 268 3.15 -21.03 18.60
C MET A 268 1.95 -20.51 17.80
N ALA A 269 1.23 -21.38 17.09
CA ALA A 269 0.02 -21.00 16.36
C ALA A 269 -1.09 -20.49 17.29
N ARG A 270 -1.25 -21.11 18.47
CA ARG A 270 -2.20 -20.68 19.49
C ARG A 270 -1.82 -19.34 20.11
N LEU A 271 -0.53 -19.13 20.44
CA LEU A 271 -0.04 -17.84 20.95
C LEU A 271 -0.20 -16.74 19.90
N ALA A 272 0.12 -17.01 18.64
CA ALA A 272 -0.08 -16.07 17.53
C ALA A 272 -1.57 -15.72 17.37
N ARG A 273 -2.46 -16.72 17.45
CA ARG A 273 -3.91 -16.49 17.42
C ARG A 273 -4.37 -15.64 18.62
N PHE A 274 -3.89 -15.91 19.82
CA PHE A 274 -4.21 -15.09 21.00
C PHE A 274 -3.81 -13.63 20.79
N VAL A 275 -2.57 -13.37 20.34
CA VAL A 275 -2.09 -12.00 20.05
C VAL A 275 -2.93 -11.35 18.96
N SER A 276 -3.36 -12.10 17.93
CA SER A 276 -4.21 -11.57 16.86
C SER A 276 -5.62 -11.17 17.32
N LEU A 277 -6.07 -11.69 18.46
CA LEU A 277 -7.38 -11.38 19.04
C LEU A 277 -7.33 -10.21 20.04
N ILE A 278 -6.14 -9.70 20.38
CA ILE A 278 -6.03 -8.54 21.28
C ILE A 278 -6.66 -7.33 20.57
N PRO A 279 -7.75 -6.76 21.13
CA PRO A 279 -8.39 -5.59 20.54
C PRO A 279 -7.39 -4.43 20.58
N LYS A 280 -7.40 -3.64 19.50
CA LYS A 280 -6.44 -2.56 19.33
C LYS A 280 -7.13 -1.29 18.81
N VAL A 281 -6.81 -0.17 19.42
CA VAL A 281 -7.25 1.18 19.04
C VAL A 281 -6.06 1.87 18.38
N PRO A 282 -6.23 2.46 17.18
CA PRO A 282 -5.13 3.14 16.50
C PRO A 282 -4.51 4.23 17.37
N ASP A 283 -3.18 4.27 17.40
CA ASP A 283 -2.43 5.21 18.26
C ASP A 283 -2.78 6.68 17.97
N SER A 284 -3.15 6.97 16.72
CA SER A 284 -3.61 8.28 16.26
C SER A 284 -4.84 8.82 17.00
N VAL A 285 -5.67 7.94 17.56
CA VAL A 285 -6.89 8.31 18.31
C VAL A 285 -6.58 8.56 19.79
N ALA A 286 -5.61 7.84 20.36
CA ALA A 286 -5.32 7.89 21.79
C ALA A 286 -4.25 8.92 22.15
N LEU A 287 -3.24 9.08 21.29
CA LEU A 287 -2.12 10.00 21.50
C LEU A 287 -1.89 10.79 20.21
N PRO A 288 -2.49 11.99 20.07
CA PRO A 288 -2.37 12.77 18.86
C PRO A 288 -0.92 13.24 18.64
N GLY A 289 -0.16 12.43 17.91
CA GLY A 289 0.90 12.79 16.97
C GLY A 289 2.14 13.53 17.47
N VAL A 290 2.34 13.70 18.79
CA VAL A 290 3.35 14.66 19.27
C VAL A 290 4.42 14.03 20.20
N CYS A 291 4.16 12.87 20.80
CA CYS A 291 5.14 12.21 21.67
C CYS A 291 5.11 10.69 21.53
N ASP A 292 6.29 10.09 21.34
CA ASP A 292 6.50 8.65 21.38
C ASP A 292 6.52 8.19 22.86
N ILE A 293 5.33 7.91 23.38
CA ILE A 293 5.08 7.46 24.76
C ILE A 293 5.19 5.94 24.82
N TRP A 294 6.04 5.47 25.74
CA TRP A 294 6.28 4.05 25.94
C TRP A 294 5.44 3.55 27.11
N CYS A 295 4.71 2.46 26.88
CA CYS A 295 3.84 1.83 27.86
C CYS A 295 4.41 0.48 28.30
N ALA A 296 4.16 0.11 29.55
CA ALA A 296 4.37 -1.28 29.99
C ALA A 296 3.28 -2.20 29.41
N CYS A 297 3.51 -3.52 29.42
CA CYS A 297 2.62 -4.49 28.77
C CYS A 297 1.22 -4.53 29.40
N ASP A 298 1.11 -4.34 30.71
CA ASP A 298 -0.15 -4.22 31.44
C ASP A 298 -0.93 -2.98 31.00
N GLN A 299 -0.28 -1.81 31.01
CA GLN A 299 -0.87 -0.55 30.58
C GLN A 299 -1.34 -0.60 29.11
N PHE A 300 -0.54 -1.22 28.25
CA PHE A 300 -0.88 -1.45 26.84
C PHE A 300 -2.16 -2.27 26.69
N LEU A 301 -2.28 -3.38 27.43
CA LEU A 301 -3.45 -4.26 27.38
C LEU A 301 -4.70 -3.58 27.96
N ASP A 302 -4.55 -2.85 29.06
CA ASP A 302 -5.65 -2.12 29.72
C ASP A 302 -6.22 -1.02 28.82
N MET A 303 -5.35 -0.28 28.14
CA MET A 303 -5.78 0.79 27.23
C MET A 303 -6.21 0.26 25.86
N MET A 304 -5.95 -1.01 25.56
CA MET A 304 -6.20 -1.64 24.25
C MET A 304 -5.62 -0.80 23.10
N LEU A 305 -4.47 -0.15 23.30
CA LEU A 305 -3.83 0.64 22.24
C LEU A 305 -3.09 -0.29 21.29
N GLY A 306 -2.99 0.09 20.03
CA GLY A 306 -2.12 -0.57 19.09
C GLY A 306 -2.62 -0.55 17.65
N GLY A 307 -1.65 -0.68 16.75
CA GLY A 307 -1.89 -0.64 15.32
C GLY A 307 -1.66 0.76 14.74
N GLU A 308 -0.88 0.78 13.68
CA GLU A 308 -0.87 1.84 12.67
C GLU A 308 -1.94 1.59 11.61
#